data_AF-A0AAW1U0V8-F1
#
_entry.id   AF-A0AAW1U0V8-F1
#
_cell.length_a   1.000
_cell.length_b   1.000
_cell.length_c   1.000
_cell.angle_alpha   90.00
_cell.angle_beta   90.00
_cell.angle_gamma   90.00
#
_symmetry.space_group_name_H-M   'P 1'
#
loop_
_entity.id
_entity.type
_entity.pdbx_description
1 polymer ?
#
loop_
_entity_poly.entity_id
_entity_poly.type
_entity_poly.pdbx_seq_one_letter_code
_entity_poly.pdbx_strand_id
1 'polypeptide(L)'
;MLGLVSIWPNQCEQRFVENTRASQLTKALNNVKSTVKKKTDVKVTGNRKKKLQPWEKTFLELIEYDNPVFHKIPGNISVDTSAELPVQQPTSDDIQESLPNTETGRKTNKNEELKSQEIKKPMNTKSDADHHKNKIRKSEEIVSNHEADGTKDLCTPQLQRIVLLQQYKLNKIKLEKETILLETMKKQTVEKSTQNHRASLAFVSQFEYNQGHQLQTANENVSATKL
;
A
#
# COMPACT_ATOMS: atom_id res chain seq x y z
N MET A 1 34.17 20.77 -8.30
CA MET A 1 33.36 19.66 -8.86
C MET A 1 32.82 18.82 -7.72
N LEU A 2 31.66 19.20 -7.16
CA LEU A 2 30.93 18.38 -6.20
C LEU A 2 29.60 18.05 -6.86
N GLY A 3 29.47 16.80 -7.31
CA GLY A 3 28.28 16.29 -7.96
C GLY A 3 27.16 16.14 -6.95
N LEU A 4 26.14 16.98 -7.07
CA LEU A 4 24.83 16.79 -6.46
C LEU A 4 24.19 15.54 -7.09
N VAL A 5 24.36 14.40 -6.44
CA VAL A 5 23.55 13.20 -6.69
C VAL A 5 22.19 13.46 -6.05
N SER A 6 21.31 14.08 -6.83
CA SER A 6 19.89 14.21 -6.50
C SER A 6 19.25 12.82 -6.52
N ILE A 7 19.27 12.15 -5.37
CA ILE A 7 18.48 10.95 -5.09
C ILE A 7 17.02 11.38 -5.14
N TRP A 8 16.38 11.18 -6.30
CA TRP A 8 14.93 11.27 -6.43
C TRP A 8 14.30 10.23 -5.49
N PRO A 9 13.39 10.62 -4.59
CA PRO A 9 12.55 9.64 -3.92
C PRO A 9 11.67 8.97 -4.97
N ASN A 10 11.64 7.64 -4.94
CA ASN A 10 10.80 6.79 -5.79
C ASN A 10 9.34 7.27 -5.77
N GLN A 11 8.91 7.95 -6.83
CA GLN A 11 7.49 8.27 -7.08
C GLN A 11 6.59 7.01 -7.10
N CYS A 12 7.19 5.82 -7.24
CA CYS A 12 6.51 4.54 -7.10
C CYS A 12 6.07 4.22 -5.65
N GLU A 13 6.77 4.70 -4.61
CA GLU A 13 6.39 4.42 -3.21
C GLU A 13 5.16 5.22 -2.77
N GLN A 14 5.02 6.46 -3.23
CA GLN A 14 3.88 7.30 -2.85
C GLN A 14 2.54 6.78 -3.40
N ARG A 15 2.52 6.20 -4.61
CA ARG A 15 1.28 5.65 -5.20
C ARG A 15 0.85 4.32 -4.60
N PHE A 16 1.75 3.59 -3.92
CA PHE A 16 1.39 2.30 -3.32
C PHE A 16 0.54 2.45 -2.07
N VAL A 17 0.65 3.59 -1.36
CA VAL A 17 -0.02 3.82 -0.07
C VAL A 17 -1.44 4.37 -0.23
N GLU A 18 -1.73 5.15 -1.27
CA GLU A 18 -2.98 5.93 -1.36
C GLU A 18 -4.24 5.13 -1.76
N ASN A 19 -4.11 3.88 -2.23
CA ASN A 19 -5.29 3.09 -2.66
C ASN A 19 -5.40 1.69 -2.03
N THR A 20 -4.49 1.33 -1.13
CA THR A 20 -4.66 0.09 -0.36
C THR A 20 -5.58 0.35 0.82
N ARG A 21 -6.78 -0.23 0.79
CA ARG A 21 -7.69 -0.26 1.94
C ARG A 21 -6.94 -0.83 3.14
N ALA A 22 -7.13 -0.29 4.34
CA ALA A 22 -6.41 -0.71 5.55
C ALA A 22 -6.41 -2.25 5.75
N SER A 23 -7.49 -2.93 5.37
CA SER A 23 -7.61 -4.39 5.41
C SER A 23 -6.61 -5.13 4.50
N GLN A 24 -6.29 -4.58 3.33
CA GLN A 24 -5.32 -5.15 2.40
C GLN A 24 -3.90 -4.98 2.92
N LEU A 25 -3.60 -3.83 3.54
CA LEU A 25 -2.30 -3.56 4.15
C LEU A 25 -2.06 -4.50 5.34
N THR A 26 -3.05 -4.67 6.23
CA THR A 26 -2.96 -5.64 7.34
C THR A 26 -2.77 -7.06 6.84
N LYS A 27 -3.47 -7.46 5.75
CA LYS A 27 -3.30 -8.78 5.14
C LYS A 27 -1.89 -8.97 4.56
N ALA A 28 -1.37 -7.97 3.85
CA ALA A 28 -0.01 -8.01 3.31
C ALA A 28 1.03 -8.11 4.44
N LEU A 29 0.88 -7.32 5.50
CA LEU A 29 1.74 -7.37 6.68
C LEU A 29 1.70 -8.75 7.35
N ASN A 30 0.52 -9.34 7.51
CA ASN A 30 0.37 -10.69 8.07
C ASN A 30 0.99 -11.77 7.18
N ASN A 31 0.92 -11.62 5.85
CA ASN A 31 1.58 -12.52 4.91
C ASN A 31 3.11 -12.43 5.03
N VAL A 32 3.66 -11.21 5.12
CA VAL A 32 5.10 -11.00 5.34
C VAL A 32 5.52 -11.61 6.68
N LYS A 33 4.77 -11.33 7.76
CA LYS A 33 4.99 -11.90 9.10
C LYS A 33 5.00 -13.42 9.11
N SER A 34 3.99 -14.06 8.52
CA SER A 34 3.92 -15.52 8.47
C SER A 34 5.03 -16.13 7.63
N THR A 35 5.44 -15.47 6.54
CA THR A 35 6.55 -15.93 5.69
C THR A 35 7.87 -15.89 6.44
N VAL A 36 8.16 -14.78 7.11
CA VAL A 36 9.38 -14.64 7.93
C VAL A 36 9.36 -15.64 9.08
N LYS A 37 8.25 -15.77 9.81
CA LYS A 37 8.10 -16.77 10.88
C LYS A 37 8.32 -18.21 10.41
N LYS A 38 7.79 -18.60 9.24
CA LYS A 38 8.02 -19.95 8.68
C LYS A 38 9.48 -20.21 8.35
N LYS A 39 10.21 -19.20 7.87
CA LYS A 39 11.66 -19.30 7.63
C LYS A 39 12.42 -19.37 8.95
N THR A 40 11.98 -18.63 9.97
CA THR A 40 12.63 -18.55 11.29
C THR A 40 12.17 -19.60 12.29
N ASP A 41 11.19 -20.44 11.95
CA ASP A 41 10.77 -21.56 12.78
C ASP A 41 11.86 -22.64 12.87
N VAL A 42 12.40 -22.81 14.07
CA VAL A 42 13.47 -23.77 14.41
C VAL A 42 13.01 -25.21 14.17
N LYS A 43 11.73 -25.52 14.40
CA LYS A 43 11.18 -26.88 14.24
C LYS A 43 11.19 -27.33 12.77
N VAL A 44 10.97 -26.39 11.84
CA VAL A 44 10.88 -26.68 10.40
C VAL A 44 12.26 -26.71 9.73
N THR A 45 13.18 -25.86 10.16
CA THR A 45 14.50 -25.70 9.50
C THR A 45 15.60 -26.58 10.07
N GLY A 46 15.42 -27.12 11.28
CA GLY A 46 16.47 -27.88 11.99
C GLY A 46 17.75 -27.05 12.20
N ASN A 47 18.89 -27.71 12.43
CA ASN A 47 20.20 -27.07 12.62
C ASN A 47 20.81 -26.47 11.33
N ARG A 48 20.02 -26.20 10.29
CA ARG A 48 20.52 -25.58 9.06
C ARG A 48 20.64 -24.07 9.24
N LYS A 49 21.79 -23.51 8.84
CA LYS A 49 22.02 -22.05 8.85
C LYS A 49 21.00 -21.36 7.94
N LYS A 50 20.16 -20.49 8.52
CA LYS A 50 19.11 -19.76 7.80
C LYS A 50 19.72 -18.61 7.01
N LYS A 51 19.46 -18.58 5.69
CA LYS A 51 19.80 -17.44 4.83
C LYS A 51 18.60 -16.48 4.79
N LEU A 52 18.55 -15.55 5.74
CA LEU A 52 17.59 -14.44 5.77
C LEU A 52 18.14 -13.26 4.97
N GLN A 53 17.29 -12.62 4.19
CA GLN A 53 17.62 -11.35 3.54
C GLN A 53 17.85 -10.24 4.59
N PRO A 54 18.62 -9.18 4.30
CA PRO A 54 18.89 -8.11 5.27
C PRO A 54 17.62 -7.51 5.87
N TRP A 55 16.61 -7.20 5.06
CA TRP A 55 15.34 -6.66 5.53
C TRP A 55 14.54 -7.65 6.38
N GLU A 56 14.63 -8.96 6.11
CA GLU A 56 13.96 -9.99 6.91
C GLU A 56 14.57 -10.08 8.31
N LYS A 57 15.88 -9.85 8.44
CA LYS A 57 16.56 -9.80 9.75
C LYS A 57 16.09 -8.60 10.56
N THR A 58 16.08 -7.40 9.96
CA THR A 58 15.58 -6.18 10.61
C THR A 58 14.10 -6.33 10.99
N PHE A 59 13.29 -6.93 10.12
CA PHE A 59 11.88 -7.15 10.39
C PHE A 59 11.66 -8.20 11.49
N LEU A 60 12.46 -9.26 11.53
CA LEU A 60 12.42 -10.24 12.61
C LEU A 60 12.81 -9.60 13.93
N GLU A 61 13.89 -8.82 13.95
CA GLU A 61 14.33 -8.04 15.11
C GLU A 61 13.21 -7.12 15.61
N LEU A 62 12.53 -6.40 14.72
CA LEU A 62 11.40 -5.52 15.06
C LEU A 62 10.17 -6.28 15.61
N ILE A 63 9.97 -7.54 15.25
CA ILE A 63 8.83 -8.36 15.72
C ILE A 63 9.16 -9.13 16.99
N GLU A 64 10.40 -9.57 17.15
CA GLU A 64 10.90 -10.27 18.34
C GLU A 64 11.25 -9.30 19.46
N TYR A 65 11.57 -8.05 19.13
CA TYR A 65 11.60 -6.96 20.08
C TYR A 65 10.17 -6.73 20.54
N ASP A 66 9.80 -7.45 21.62
CA ASP A 66 8.55 -7.28 22.35
C ASP A 66 8.25 -5.79 22.39
N ASN A 67 7.12 -5.42 21.77
CA ASN A 67 6.64 -4.05 21.77
C ASN A 67 6.72 -3.57 23.23
N PRO A 68 7.57 -2.58 23.58
CA PRO A 68 7.83 -2.22 24.98
C PRO A 68 6.64 -1.49 25.63
N VAL A 69 5.43 -1.80 25.20
CA VAL A 69 4.24 -0.99 25.38
C VAL A 69 3.39 -1.63 26.47
N PHE A 70 3.16 -0.80 27.49
CA PHE A 70 2.29 -0.92 28.65
C PHE A 70 2.93 -1.35 29.97
N HIS A 71 3.68 -2.46 30.05
CA HIS A 71 4.15 -2.93 31.37
C HIS A 71 5.34 -2.14 31.96
N LYS A 72 6.13 -1.48 31.09
CA LYS A 72 7.33 -0.73 31.49
C LYS A 72 7.12 0.77 31.66
N ILE A 73 5.91 1.28 31.43
CA ILE A 73 5.58 2.68 31.73
C ILE A 73 5.07 2.72 33.17
N PRO A 74 5.89 3.13 34.16
CA PRO A 74 5.42 3.28 35.52
C PRO A 74 4.24 4.26 35.55
N GLY A 75 3.07 3.79 36.00
CA GLY A 75 1.84 4.58 36.08
C GLY A 75 0.72 4.18 35.12
N ASN A 76 0.91 3.18 34.24
CA ASN A 76 -0.21 2.61 33.49
C ASN A 76 -1.08 1.75 34.41
N ILE A 77 -2.09 2.37 35.00
CA ILE A 77 -3.20 1.69 35.67
C ILE A 77 -4.16 1.30 34.55
N SER A 78 -4.26 0.00 34.26
CA SER A 78 -5.37 -0.51 33.46
C SER A 78 -6.62 -0.30 34.29
N VAL A 79 -7.40 0.74 33.97
CA VAL A 79 -8.70 0.96 34.59
C VAL A 79 -9.64 -0.07 33.97
N ASP A 80 -9.65 -1.27 34.56
CA ASP A 80 -10.72 -2.23 34.32
C ASP A 80 -12.02 -1.59 34.79
N THR A 81 -12.84 -1.13 33.85
CA THR A 81 -14.25 -0.86 34.10
C THR A 81 -15.00 -2.19 34.23
N SER A 82 -14.61 -3.01 35.19
CA SER A 82 -15.42 -4.11 35.69
C SER A 82 -15.88 -3.74 37.09
N ALA A 83 -17.02 -3.04 37.15
CA ALA A 83 -17.82 -2.98 38.36
C ALA A 83 -18.47 -4.37 38.54
N GLU A 84 -17.75 -5.30 39.17
CA GLU A 84 -18.31 -6.58 39.61
C GLU A 84 -18.52 -6.53 41.14
N LEU A 85 -19.77 -6.77 41.52
CA LEU A 85 -20.26 -6.88 42.89
C LEU A 85 -19.61 -8.08 43.59
N PRO A 86 -19.47 -8.06 44.93
CA PRO A 86 -18.76 -9.10 45.66
C PRO A 86 -19.65 -10.33 45.83
N VAL A 87 -19.23 -11.47 45.28
CA VAL A 87 -19.67 -12.79 45.77
C VAL A 87 -18.44 -13.66 46.02
N GLN A 88 -18.49 -14.28 47.18
CA GLN A 88 -17.40 -14.90 47.93
C GLN A 88 -16.86 -16.18 47.28
N GLN A 89 -15.58 -16.44 47.56
CA GLN A 89 -14.85 -17.71 47.32
C GLN A 89 -15.54 -18.91 48.01
N PRO A 90 -15.19 -20.17 47.65
CA PRO A 90 -14.01 -20.86 48.26
C PRO A 90 -13.17 -21.67 47.22
N THR A 91 -11.85 -21.52 47.15
CA THR A 91 -10.77 -22.37 47.74
C THR A 91 -10.89 -23.89 47.57
N SER A 92 -9.97 -24.48 46.80
CA SER A 92 -9.24 -25.75 47.03
C SER A 92 -8.30 -25.97 45.82
N ASP A 93 -6.99 -25.76 45.96
CA ASP A 93 -5.95 -26.73 46.37
C ASP A 93 -5.53 -27.70 45.25
N ASP A 94 -4.35 -27.41 44.69
CA ASP A 94 -3.15 -28.28 44.69
C ASP A 94 -3.22 -29.64 43.96
N ILE A 95 -2.69 -29.76 42.71
CA ILE A 95 -2.03 -30.99 42.21
C ILE A 95 -0.93 -30.68 41.16
N GLN A 96 0.20 -31.33 41.40
CA GLN A 96 1.50 -31.37 40.73
C GLN A 96 1.54 -31.87 39.26
N GLU A 97 2.52 -31.32 38.53
CA GLU A 97 3.59 -32.02 37.77
C GLU A 97 3.35 -33.47 37.28
N SER A 98 3.34 -33.68 35.95
CA SER A 98 4.14 -34.73 35.28
C SER A 98 3.98 -34.72 33.76
N LEU A 99 5.12 -34.67 33.06
CA LEU A 99 5.32 -35.25 31.73
C LEU A 99 5.46 -36.78 31.89
N PRO A 100 5.13 -37.58 30.86
CA PRO A 100 6.24 -38.18 30.12
C PRO A 100 6.04 -38.36 28.61
N ASN A 101 7.19 -38.55 27.96
CA ASN A 101 7.48 -38.84 26.57
C ASN A 101 6.64 -39.95 25.92
N THR A 102 6.43 -39.83 24.60
CA THR A 102 6.43 -41.02 23.73
C THR A 102 7.11 -40.69 22.41
N GLU A 103 8.37 -41.12 22.32
CA GLU A 103 9.09 -41.32 21.08
C GLU A 103 8.48 -42.52 20.34
N THR A 104 8.20 -42.39 19.05
CA THR A 104 8.26 -43.55 18.15
C THR A 104 8.74 -43.09 16.79
N GLY A 105 9.99 -43.42 16.49
CA GLY A 105 10.64 -43.11 15.23
C GLY A 105 10.01 -43.83 14.04
N ARG A 106 10.17 -43.25 12.86
CA ARG A 106 10.12 -44.01 11.61
C ARG A 106 11.27 -43.61 10.69
N LYS A 107 11.97 -44.65 10.28
CA LYS A 107 13.25 -44.68 9.59
C LYS A 107 13.19 -44.03 8.20
N THR A 108 14.33 -43.45 7.86
CA THR A 108 14.85 -43.09 6.54
C THR A 108 14.56 -44.12 5.45
N ASN A 109 14.38 -43.64 4.21
CA ASN A 109 14.88 -44.31 3.00
C ASN A 109 15.21 -43.27 1.92
N LYS A 110 16.46 -43.30 1.46
CA LYS A 110 16.93 -42.75 0.17
C LYS A 110 16.73 -43.84 -0.89
N ASN A 111 16.22 -43.49 -2.06
CA ASN A 111 16.98 -43.59 -3.32
C ASN A 111 16.16 -43.15 -4.53
N GLU A 112 16.90 -42.64 -5.50
CA GLU A 112 16.56 -42.33 -6.89
C GLU A 112 15.94 -43.53 -7.61
N GLU A 113 15.09 -43.28 -8.61
CA GLU A 113 15.39 -43.56 -10.03
C GLU A 113 14.11 -43.51 -10.89
N LEU A 114 14.24 -42.88 -12.05
CA LEU A 114 13.26 -42.82 -13.14
C LEU A 114 12.81 -44.23 -13.57
N LYS A 115 11.49 -44.44 -13.64
CA LYS A 115 10.91 -45.33 -14.65
C LYS A 115 9.46 -44.98 -14.95
N SER A 116 9.22 -44.62 -16.21
CA SER A 116 7.91 -44.53 -16.83
C SER A 116 7.22 -45.89 -16.73
N GLN A 117 6.14 -45.97 -15.96
CA GLN A 117 5.19 -47.07 -16.03
C GLN A 117 3.76 -46.53 -16.02
N GLU A 118 3.03 -46.99 -17.02
CA GLU A 118 1.64 -46.76 -17.36
C GLU A 118 0.73 -47.23 -16.22
N ILE A 119 0.13 -46.29 -15.49
CA ILE A 119 -0.76 -46.58 -14.37
C ILE A 119 -2.17 -46.84 -14.91
N LYS A 120 -2.54 -48.12 -14.91
CA LYS A 120 -3.93 -48.57 -14.98
C LYS A 120 -4.70 -48.01 -13.78
N LYS A 121 -5.85 -47.39 -14.08
CA LYS A 121 -6.86 -46.89 -13.13
C LYS A 121 -7.18 -47.92 -12.04
N PRO A 122 -7.18 -47.53 -10.75
CA PRO A 122 -8.02 -48.18 -9.76
C PRO A 122 -9.42 -47.56 -9.76
N MET A 123 -10.39 -48.46 -9.83
CA MET A 123 -11.81 -48.21 -9.71
C MET A 123 -12.20 -48.18 -8.23
N ASN A 124 -13.07 -47.22 -7.87
CA ASN A 124 -14.03 -47.27 -6.76
C ASN A 124 -13.55 -46.93 -5.32
N THR A 125 -13.94 -45.76 -4.81
CA THR A 125 -14.55 -45.61 -3.48
C THR A 125 -15.45 -44.38 -3.44
N LYS A 126 -16.66 -44.58 -2.91
CA LYS A 126 -17.76 -43.63 -2.82
C LYS A 126 -17.52 -42.58 -1.72
N SER A 127 -18.15 -41.42 -1.96
CA SER A 127 -18.73 -40.48 -1.00
C SER A 127 -17.82 -39.81 0.04
N ASP A 128 -17.20 -38.71 -0.36
CA ASP A 128 -16.99 -37.50 0.46
C ASP A 128 -17.03 -36.23 -0.44
N ALA A 129 -17.86 -36.27 -1.50
CA ALA A 129 -17.87 -35.29 -2.59
C ALA A 129 -18.83 -34.11 -2.38
N ASP A 130 -19.57 -34.05 -1.28
CA ASP A 130 -20.67 -33.07 -1.14
C ASP A 130 -20.31 -31.80 -0.36
N HIS A 131 -19.16 -31.75 0.34
CA HIS A 131 -18.74 -30.50 1.02
C HIS A 131 -17.92 -29.54 0.14
N HIS A 132 -17.38 -29.97 -1.01
CA HIS A 132 -16.62 -29.10 -1.91
C HIS A 132 -17.46 -28.34 -2.95
N LYS A 133 -18.72 -28.74 -3.20
CA LYS A 133 -19.60 -28.11 -4.20
C LYS A 133 -20.14 -26.74 -3.77
N ASN A 134 -20.25 -26.48 -2.47
CA ASN A 134 -20.83 -25.22 -1.97
C ASN A 134 -19.85 -24.02 -2.02
N LYS A 135 -18.54 -24.26 -2.15
CA LYS A 135 -17.54 -23.17 -2.20
C LYS A 135 -17.28 -22.64 -3.61
N ILE A 136 -17.44 -23.49 -4.63
CA ILE A 136 -17.20 -23.16 -6.05
C ILE A 136 -18.36 -22.33 -6.64
N ARG A 137 -19.60 -22.56 -6.20
CA ARG A 137 -20.79 -21.85 -6.70
C ARG A 137 -20.75 -20.33 -6.48
N LYS A 138 -20.12 -19.86 -5.39
CA LYS A 138 -20.06 -18.41 -5.07
C LYS A 138 -19.15 -17.64 -6.02
N SER A 139 -18.07 -18.25 -6.53
CA SER A 139 -17.17 -17.55 -7.45
C SER A 139 -17.75 -17.43 -8.86
N GLU A 140 -18.53 -18.42 -9.31
CA GLU A 140 -19.17 -18.37 -10.63
C GLU A 140 -20.30 -17.34 -10.69
N GLU A 141 -21.10 -17.23 -9.62
CA GLU A 141 -22.18 -16.24 -9.54
C GLU A 141 -21.65 -14.80 -9.57
N ILE A 142 -20.55 -14.52 -8.88
CA ILE A 142 -19.93 -13.19 -8.86
C ILE A 142 -19.37 -12.83 -10.25
N VAL A 143 -18.74 -13.78 -10.94
CA VAL A 143 -18.18 -13.55 -12.28
C VAL A 143 -19.29 -13.34 -13.29
N SER A 144 -20.35 -14.16 -13.26
CA SER A 144 -21.49 -14.05 -14.17
C SER A 144 -22.22 -12.71 -14.07
N ASN A 145 -22.25 -12.09 -12.88
CA ASN A 145 -22.89 -10.77 -12.70
C ASN A 145 -22.09 -9.61 -13.31
N HIS A 146 -20.84 -9.83 -13.74
CA HIS A 146 -19.95 -8.79 -14.27
C HIS A 146 -19.50 -9.06 -15.72
N GLU A 147 -19.87 -10.21 -16.28
CA GLU A 147 -19.62 -10.51 -17.69
C GLU A 147 -20.63 -9.79 -18.59
N ALA A 148 -20.11 -9.12 -19.62
CA ALA A 148 -20.94 -8.57 -20.68
C ALA A 148 -21.38 -9.69 -21.63
N ASP A 149 -22.55 -9.55 -22.28
CA ASP A 149 -23.08 -10.54 -23.22
C ASP A 149 -22.10 -10.90 -24.35
N GLY A 150 -21.22 -9.96 -24.74
CA GLY A 150 -20.20 -10.19 -25.76
C GLY A 150 -18.93 -10.92 -25.30
N THR A 151 -18.76 -11.19 -24.00
CA THR A 151 -17.54 -11.81 -23.46
C THR A 151 -17.72 -13.24 -22.94
N LYS A 152 -18.97 -13.73 -22.88
CA LYS A 152 -19.31 -15.03 -22.28
C LYS A 152 -18.67 -16.22 -23.00
N ASP A 153 -18.55 -16.15 -24.33
CA ASP A 153 -18.03 -17.25 -25.16
C ASP A 153 -16.52 -17.13 -25.44
N LEU A 154 -15.83 -16.17 -24.83
CA LEU A 154 -14.42 -15.92 -25.12
C LEU A 154 -13.50 -16.83 -24.30
N CYS A 155 -12.46 -17.34 -24.95
CA CYS A 155 -11.42 -18.08 -24.25
C CYS A 155 -10.57 -17.14 -23.37
N THR A 156 -9.93 -17.68 -22.34
CA THR A 156 -9.11 -16.89 -21.39
C THR A 156 -8.07 -15.99 -22.10
N PRO A 157 -7.34 -16.46 -23.14
CA PRO A 157 -6.44 -15.58 -23.90
C PRO A 157 -7.13 -14.39 -24.57
N GLN A 158 -8.35 -14.57 -25.10
CA GLN A 158 -9.12 -13.49 -25.73
C GLN A 158 -9.55 -12.46 -24.68
N LEU A 159 -10.04 -12.92 -23.51
CA LEU A 159 -10.39 -12.05 -22.40
C LEU A 159 -9.18 -11.23 -21.92
N GLN A 160 -8.03 -11.88 -21.74
CA GLN A 160 -6.77 -11.20 -21.37
C GLN A 160 -6.40 -10.13 -22.41
N ARG A 161 -6.50 -10.43 -23.71
CA ARG A 161 -6.24 -9.46 -24.79
C ARG A 161 -7.19 -8.26 -24.72
N ILE A 162 -8.48 -8.49 -24.49
CA ILE A 162 -9.47 -7.40 -24.36
C ILE A 162 -9.16 -6.51 -23.17
N VAL A 163 -8.86 -7.10 -22.00
CA VAL A 163 -8.50 -6.35 -20.79
C VAL A 163 -7.28 -5.49 -21.04
N LEU A 164 -6.23 -6.03 -21.66
CA LEU A 164 -5.02 -5.27 -22.01
C LEU A 164 -5.32 -4.11 -22.97
N LEU A 165 -6.15 -4.34 -24.00
CA LEU A 165 -6.55 -3.28 -24.93
C LEU A 165 -7.37 -2.19 -24.23
N GLN A 166 -8.26 -2.55 -23.31
CA GLN A 166 -9.05 -1.59 -22.55
C GLN A 166 -8.15 -0.79 -21.57
N GLN A 167 -7.23 -1.44 -20.87
CA GLN A 167 -6.23 -0.79 -20.04
C GLN A 167 -5.37 0.18 -20.84
N TYR A 168 -4.92 -0.22 -22.04
CA TYR A 168 -4.18 0.66 -22.94
C TYR A 168 -4.99 1.88 -23.37
N LYS A 169 -6.25 1.71 -23.77
CA LYS A 169 -7.14 2.82 -24.13
C LYS A 169 -7.36 3.80 -22.98
N LEU A 170 -7.60 3.28 -21.77
CA LEU A 170 -7.75 4.11 -20.57
C LEU A 170 -6.46 4.88 -20.25
N ASN A 171 -5.30 4.23 -20.37
CA ASN A 171 -4.01 4.88 -20.17
C ASN A 171 -3.77 5.99 -21.21
N LYS A 172 -4.11 5.76 -22.47
CA LYS A 172 -4.03 6.78 -23.54
C LYS A 172 -4.88 8.01 -23.21
N ILE A 173 -6.14 7.82 -22.81
CA ILE A 173 -7.03 8.93 -22.42
C ILE A 173 -6.48 9.68 -21.21
N LYS A 174 -5.90 8.97 -20.24
CA LYS A 174 -5.30 9.58 -19.05
C LYS A 174 -4.11 10.49 -19.42
N LEU A 175 -3.22 10.02 -20.28
CA LEU A 175 -2.07 10.79 -20.77
C LEU A 175 -2.53 12.04 -21.56
N GLU A 176 -3.55 11.91 -22.39
CA GLU A 176 -4.10 13.04 -23.14
C GLU A 176 -4.69 14.11 -22.21
N LYS A 177 -5.47 13.71 -21.20
CA LYS A 177 -6.00 14.62 -20.19
C LYS A 177 -4.89 15.34 -19.41
N GLU A 178 -3.84 14.62 -19.03
CA GLU A 178 -2.67 15.20 -18.33
C GLU A 178 -1.95 16.21 -19.22
N THR A 179 -1.82 15.94 -20.51
CA THR A 179 -1.21 16.85 -21.49
C THR A 179 -2.03 18.14 -21.63
N ILE A 180 -3.35 18.03 -21.77
CA ILE A 180 -4.27 19.18 -21.84
C ILE A 180 -4.20 20.01 -20.55
N LEU A 181 -4.14 19.37 -19.38
CA LEU A 181 -3.99 20.05 -18.10
C LEU A 181 -2.69 20.85 -18.03
N LEU A 182 -1.57 20.25 -18.44
CA LEU A 182 -0.28 20.94 -18.46
C LEU A 182 -0.29 22.13 -19.43
N GLU A 183 -0.93 22.00 -20.58
CA GLU A 183 -1.04 23.09 -21.55
C GLU A 183 -1.91 24.24 -21.01
N THR A 184 -3.02 23.93 -20.36
CA THR A 184 -3.89 24.96 -19.74
C THR A 184 -3.18 25.68 -18.59
N MET A 185 -2.45 24.96 -17.74
CA MET A 185 -1.62 25.57 -16.69
C MET A 185 -0.55 26.49 -17.28
N LYS A 186 0.14 26.06 -18.35
CA LYS A 186 1.13 26.91 -19.04
C LYS A 186 0.48 28.18 -19.60
N LYS A 187 -0.67 28.08 -20.28
CA LYS A 187 -1.40 29.25 -20.80
C LYS A 187 -1.76 30.23 -19.68
N GLN A 188 -2.28 29.73 -18.55
CA GLN A 188 -2.59 30.57 -17.38
C GLN A 188 -1.34 31.24 -16.79
N THR A 189 -0.18 30.57 -16.77
CA THR A 189 1.06 31.21 -16.28
C THR A 189 1.54 32.33 -17.19
N VAL A 190 1.46 32.15 -18.52
CA VAL A 190 1.83 33.17 -19.50
C VAL A 190 0.86 34.36 -19.42
N GLU A 191 -0.44 34.10 -19.30
CA GLU A 191 -1.46 35.14 -19.16
C GLU A 191 -1.28 35.95 -17.87
N LYS A 192 -1.07 35.29 -16.73
CA LYS A 192 -0.74 35.96 -15.46
C LYS A 192 0.54 36.80 -15.56
N SER A 193 1.59 36.27 -16.19
CA SER A 193 2.83 37.02 -16.43
C SER A 193 2.60 38.25 -17.30
N THR A 194 1.77 38.13 -18.33
CA THR A 194 1.43 39.23 -19.24
C THR A 194 0.56 40.29 -18.54
N GLN A 195 -0.40 39.86 -17.72
CA GLN A 195 -1.23 40.75 -16.90
C GLN A 195 -0.38 41.51 -15.88
N ASN A 196 0.56 40.85 -15.20
CA ASN A 196 1.49 41.47 -14.27
C ASN A 196 2.39 42.49 -14.99
N HIS A 197 2.91 42.15 -16.17
CA HIS A 197 3.71 43.08 -16.98
C HIS A 197 2.89 44.30 -17.41
N ARG A 198 1.65 44.09 -17.88
CA ARG A 198 0.73 45.18 -18.27
C ARG A 198 0.37 46.08 -17.09
N ALA A 199 0.13 45.50 -15.91
CA ALA A 199 -0.12 46.26 -14.68
C ALA A 199 1.10 47.08 -14.27
N SER A 200 2.31 46.54 -14.41
CA SER A 200 3.56 47.26 -14.15
C SER A 200 3.74 48.45 -15.09
N LEU A 201 3.47 48.28 -16.40
CA LEU A 201 3.56 49.38 -17.36
C LEU A 201 2.52 50.48 -17.08
N ALA A 202 1.28 50.09 -16.74
CA ALA A 202 0.25 51.03 -16.35
C ALA A 202 0.63 51.83 -15.09
N PHE A 203 1.26 51.17 -14.11
CA PHE A 203 1.76 51.81 -12.89
C PHE A 203 2.85 52.84 -13.20
N VAL A 204 3.83 52.49 -14.04
CA VAL A 204 4.91 53.41 -14.44
C VAL A 204 4.33 54.63 -15.17
N SER A 205 3.42 54.42 -16.13
CA SER A 205 2.78 55.51 -16.87
C SER A 205 1.98 56.45 -15.97
N GLN A 206 1.23 55.91 -15.00
CA GLN A 206 0.49 56.72 -14.02
C GLN A 206 1.44 57.53 -13.12
N PHE A 207 2.57 56.94 -12.73
CA PHE A 207 3.58 57.61 -11.92
C PHE A 207 4.23 58.78 -12.67
N GLU A 208 4.62 58.58 -13.92
CA GLU A 208 5.16 59.63 -14.79
C GLU A 208 4.16 60.78 -14.98
N TYR A 209 2.88 60.45 -15.23
CA TYR A 209 1.81 61.44 -15.33
C TYR A 209 1.68 62.28 -14.04
N ASN A 210 1.67 61.63 -12.89
CA ASN A 210 1.54 62.30 -11.59
C ASN A 210 2.75 63.20 -11.27
N GLN A 211 3.97 62.80 -11.68
CA GLN A 211 5.15 63.66 -11.54
C GLN A 211 5.08 64.90 -12.44
N GLY A 212 4.68 64.72 -13.70
CA GLY A 212 4.49 65.82 -14.64
C GLY A 212 3.50 66.87 -14.12
N HIS A 213 2.37 66.42 -13.57
CA HIS A 213 1.35 67.31 -13.01
C HIS A 213 1.85 68.10 -11.78
N GLN A 214 2.70 67.51 -10.93
CA GLN A 214 3.27 68.21 -9.77
C GLN A 214 4.26 69.32 -10.18
N LEU A 215 5.06 69.08 -11.23
CA LEU A 215 5.99 70.09 -11.74
C LEU A 215 5.24 71.28 -12.35
N GLN A 216 4.11 71.04 -13.00
CA GLN A 216 3.30 72.08 -13.60
C GLN A 216 2.64 72.98 -12.55
N THR A 217 2.05 72.40 -11.50
CA THR A 217 1.46 73.19 -10.40
C THR A 217 2.51 73.97 -9.60
N ALA A 218 3.73 73.44 -9.46
CA ALA A 218 4.83 74.15 -8.82
C ALA A 218 5.23 75.42 -9.61
N ASN A 219 5.30 75.36 -10.94
CA ASN A 219 5.64 76.51 -11.78
C ASN A 219 4.56 77.61 -11.77
N GLU A 220 3.28 77.23 -11.72
CA GLU A 220 2.17 78.17 -11.62
C GLU A 220 2.21 78.95 -10.30
N ASN A 221 2.49 78.27 -9.18
CA ASN A 221 2.61 78.90 -7.87
C ASN A 221 3.79 79.90 -7.80
N VAL A 222 4.95 79.56 -8.38
CA VAL A 222 6.10 80.47 -8.46
C VAL A 222 5.78 81.72 -9.27
N SER A 223 4.99 81.59 -10.34
CA SER A 223 4.58 82.72 -11.19
C SER A 223 3.61 83.65 -10.44
N ALA A 224 2.72 83.09 -9.62
CA ALA A 224 1.76 83.87 -8.84
C ALA A 224 2.40 84.69 -7.69
N THR A 225 3.59 84.30 -7.20
CA THR A 225 4.25 85.00 -6.08
C THR A 225 5.11 86.21 -6.51
N LYS A 226 5.24 86.49 -7.82
CA LYS A 226 6.05 87.59 -8.37
C LYS A 226 5.27 88.87 -8.68
N LEU A 227 3.99 88.94 -8.31
CA LEU A 227 3.13 90.13 -8.41
C LEU A 227 2.98 90.77 -7.02
#